data_AF-A0A7X8WR45-F1
#
_entry.id   AF-A0A7X8WR45-F1
#
_cell.length_a   1.000
_cell.length_b   1.000
_cell.length_c   1.000
_cell.angle_alpha   90.00
_cell.angle_beta   90.00
_cell.angle_gamma   90.00
#
_symmetry.space_group_name_H-M   'P 1'
#
loop_
_entity.id
_entity.type
_entity.pdbx_description
1 polymer ?
#
loop_
_entity_poly.entity_id
_entity_poly.type
_entity_poly.pdbx_seq_one_letter_code
_entity_poly.pdbx_strand_id
1 'polypeptide(L)' 'MDGQWINTVRLGPKSQIVIPKEVREMFGLSPGDTLLLMADRERGIALVDPAAYADVVDKVLGDDHQADGRPE' A
#
# COMPACT_ATOMS: atom_id res chain seq x y z
N MET A 1 -19.56 16.67 -0.48
CA MET A 1 -18.08 16.63 -0.44
C MET A 1 -17.72 15.21 -0.06
N ASP A 2 -18.12 14.26 -0.91
CA ASP A 2 -18.21 12.86 -0.54
C ASP A 2 -17.01 12.15 -1.16
N GLY A 3 -16.21 11.47 -0.32
CA GLY A 3 -15.01 10.74 -0.76
C GLY A 3 -13.68 11.48 -0.61
N GLN A 4 -13.62 12.61 0.10
CA GLN A 4 -12.35 13.31 0.39
C GLN A 4 -12.09 13.34 1.89
N TRP A 5 -10.86 12.99 2.28
CA TRP A 5 -10.41 13.00 3.67
C TRP A 5 -8.99 13.54 3.75
N ILE A 6 -8.72 14.43 4.70
CA ILE A 6 -7.38 14.98 4.96
C ILE A 6 -7.13 15.09 6.45
N ASN A 7 -6.04 14.50 6.93
CA ASN A 7 -5.56 14.68 8.29
C ASN A 7 -4.08 14.31 8.39
N THR A 8 -3.43 14.79 9.44
CA THR A 8 -2.09 14.33 9.82
C THR A 8 -2.18 13.07 10.67
N VAL A 9 -1.39 12.05 10.33
CA VAL A 9 -1.22 10.83 11.14
C VAL A 9 0.22 10.73 11.66
N ARG A 10 0.42 9.98 12.74
CA ARG A 10 1.74 9.74 13.34
C ARG A 10 2.17 8.29 13.13
N LEU A 11 3.47 8.07 13.04
CA LEU A 11 4.02 6.72 13.14
C LEU A 11 3.87 6.21 14.57
N GLY A 12 3.38 4.98 14.69
CA GLY A 12 3.32 4.25 15.95
C GLY A 12 4.68 3.67 16.37
N PRO A 13 4.76 3.05 17.56
CA PRO A 13 6.01 2.57 18.16
C PRO A 13 6.81 1.55 17.36
N LYS A 14 6.18 0.86 16.39
CA LYS A 14 6.83 -0.13 15.52
C LYS A 14 6.97 0.35 14.07
N SER A 15 7.09 1.67 13.88
CA SER A 15 7.15 2.32 12.57
C SER A 15 5.93 2.06 11.68
N GLN A 16 4.78 1.77 12.28
CA GLN A 16 3.52 1.50 11.58
C GLN A 16 2.67 2.77 11.46
N ILE A 17 1.91 2.89 10.37
CA ILE A 17 0.87 3.91 10.21
C ILE A 17 -0.48 3.25 10.47
N VAL A 18 -1.32 3.87 11.30
CA VAL A 18 -2.69 3.40 11.54
C VAL A 18 -3.63 4.09 10.55
N ILE A 19 -4.34 3.31 9.73
CA ILE A 19 -5.39 3.84 8.85
C ILE A 19 -6.62 4.20 9.70
N PRO A 20 -7.06 5.46 9.72
CA PRO A 20 -8.23 5.90 10.51
C PRO A 20 -9.50 5.14 10.15
N LYS A 21 -10.43 5.04 11.09
CA LYS A 21 -11.66 4.26 10.93
C LYS A 21 -12.47 4.75 9.73
N GLU A 22 -12.59 6.07 9.59
CA GLU A 22 -13.36 6.73 8.54
C GLU A 22 -12.80 6.42 7.14
N VAL A 23 -11.46 6.36 7.02
CA VAL A 23 -10.79 6.00 5.76
C VAL A 23 -10.98 4.51 5.48
N ARG A 24 -10.90 3.64 6.50
CA ARG A 24 -11.19 2.21 6.32
C ARG A 24 -12.61 1.98 5.81
N GLU A 25 -13.59 2.67 6.39
CA GLU A 25 -14.99 2.59 5.95
C GLU A 25 -15.19 3.15 4.54
N MET A 26 -14.51 4.25 4.20
CA MET A 26 -14.55 4.86 2.86
C MET A 26 -14.08 3.90 1.75
N PHE A 27 -13.03 3.11 2.03
CA PHE A 27 -12.43 2.19 1.06
C PHE A 27 -12.81 0.71 1.30
N GLY A 28 -13.71 0.42 2.24
CA GLY A 28 -14.14 -0.95 2.55
C GLY A 28 -13.04 -1.84 3.15
N LEU A 29 -12.01 -1.27 3.77
CA LEU A 29 -10.84 -2.00 4.25
C LEU A 29 -11.10 -2.77 5.55
N SER A 30 -10.67 -4.02 5.56
CA SER A 30 -10.79 -4.98 6.67
C SER A 30 -9.42 -5.50 7.13
N PRO A 31 -9.29 -5.97 8.38
CA PRO A 31 -8.08 -6.65 8.82
C PRO A 31 -7.78 -7.88 7.94
N GLY A 32 -6.56 -7.97 7.43
CA GLY A 32 -6.14 -9.02 6.49
C GLY A 32 -6.10 -8.57 5.04
N ASP A 33 -6.68 -7.42 4.71
CA ASP A 33 -6.58 -6.85 3.37
C ASP A 33 -5.14 -6.46 3.05
N THR A 34 -4.77 -6.66 1.79
CA THR A 34 -3.46 -6.30 1.26
C THR A 34 -3.57 -4.99 0.49
N LEU A 35 -2.69 -4.04 0.83
CA LEU A 35 -2.57 -2.76 0.13
C LEU A 35 -1.22 -2.66 -0.55
N LEU A 36 -1.19 -2.06 -1.73
CA LEU A 36 0.06 -1.73 -2.40
C LEU A 36 0.59 -0.41 -1.85
N LEU A 37 1.80 -0.44 -1.28
CA LEU A 37 2.52 0.75 -0.84
C LEU A 37 3.52 1.16 -1.92
N MET A 38 3.35 2.36 -2.46
CA MET A 38 4.29 2.99 -3.38
C MET A 38 5.02 4.12 -2.66
N ALA A 39 6.33 4.22 -2.87
CA ALA A 39 7.15 5.27 -2.29
C ALA A 39 8.09 5.86 -3.34
N ASP A 40 8.10 7.17 -3.44
CA ASP A 40 8.98 7.93 -4.31
C ASP A 40 9.53 9.11 -3.51
N ARG A 41 10.84 9.36 -3.64
CA ARG A 41 11.53 10.35 -2.80
C ARG A 41 11.07 11.78 -3.05
N GLU A 42 10.62 12.09 -4.25
CA GLU A 42 10.19 13.43 -4.66
C GLU A 42 8.67 13.60 -4.49
N ARG A 43 7.90 12.52 -4.63
CA ARG A 43 6.42 12.53 -4.63
C ARG A 43 5.78 12.05 -3.33
N GLY A 44 6.52 11.38 -2.46
CA GLY A 44 6.04 10.87 -1.17
C GLY A 44 5.55 9.43 -1.23
N ILE A 45 4.60 9.08 -0.36
CA ILE A 45 4.07 7.72 -0.18
C ILE A 45 2.60 7.69 -0.62
N ALA A 46 2.21 6.65 -1.36
CA ALA A 46 0.83 6.37 -1.72
C ALA A 46 0.43 4.95 -1.31
N LEU A 47 -0.80 4.79 -0.84
CA LEU A 47 -1.46 3.50 -0.63
C LEU A 47 -2.52 3.35 -1.71
N VAL A 48 -2.48 2.27 -2.47
CA VAL A 48 -3.43 2.02 -3.56
C VAL A 48 -4.02 0.62 -3.49
N ASP A 49 -5.22 0.47 -4.03
CA ASP A 49 -5.84 -0.84 -4.25
C ASP A 49 -5.01 -1.59 -5.32
N PRO A 50 -4.45 -2.77 -5.00
CA PRO A 50 -3.69 -3.57 -5.96
C PRO A 50 -4.49 -3.92 -7.21
N ALA A 51 -5.80 -4.14 -7.10
CA ALA A 51 -6.66 -4.47 -8.24
C ALA A 51 -6.79 -3.29 -9.21
N ALA A 52 -6.83 -2.06 -8.70
CA ALA A 52 -6.88 -0.86 -9.52
C ALA A 52 -5.55 -0.56 -10.24
N TYR A 53 -4.45 -1.16 -9.80
CA TYR A 53 -3.10 -1.00 -10.35
C TYR A 53 -2.50 -2.32 -10.83
N ALA A 54 -3.35 -3.28 -11.23
CA ALA A 54 -2.93 -4.62 -11.64
C ALA A 54 -1.83 -4.60 -12.70
N ASP A 55 -1.89 -3.68 -13.68
CA ASP A 55 -0.87 -3.55 -14.73
C ASP A 55 0.50 -3.08 -14.21
N VAL A 56 0.52 -2.27 -13.16
CA VAL A 56 1.76 -1.81 -12.51
C VAL A 56 2.32 -2.89 -11.60
N VAL A 57 1.43 -3.58 -10.88
CA VAL A 57 1.75 -4.74 -10.05
C VAL A 57 2.37 -5.84 -10.91
N ASP A 58 1.77 -6.18 -12.04
CA ASP A 58 2.25 -7.22 -12.96
C ASP A 58 3.62 -6.90 -13.54
N LYS A 59 3.88 -5.64 -13.90
CA LYS A 59 5.19 -5.21 -14.42
C LYS A 59 6.30 -5.14 -13.38
N VAL A 60 5.97 -4.90 -12.12
CA VAL A 60 6.97 -4.75 -11.04
C VAL A 60 7.19 -6.07 -10.31
N LEU A 61 6.15 -6.88 -10.11
CA LEU A 61 6.23 -8.17 -9.42
C LEU A 61 6.38 -9.35 -10.39
N GLY A 62 6.03 -9.20 -11.67
CA GLY A 62 6.20 -10.23 -12.69
C GLY A 62 7.65 -10.44 -13.14
N ASP A 63 8.56 -9.50 -12.84
CA ASP A 63 9.98 -9.57 -13.21
C ASP A 63 10.89 -10.10 -12.06
N ASP A 64 10.35 -10.36 -10.86
CA ASP A 64 11.13 -10.75 -9.66
C ASP A 64 10.93 -12.22 -9.22
N HIS A 65 10.79 -13.14 -10.18
CA HIS A 65 11.09 -14.57 -9.98
C HIS A 65 12.44 -14.94 -10.60
N GLN A 66 13.50 -14.22 -10.26
CA GLN A 66 14.87 -14.73 -10.40
C GLN A 66 15.78 -14.27 -9.24
N ALA A 67 15.35 -14.49 -8.01
CA ALA A 67 16.29 -14.60 -6.89
C ALA A 67 16.91 -16.01 -6.89
N ASP A 68 18.12 -16.07 -7.45
CA ASP A 68 19.24 -16.98 -7.21
C ASP A 68 18.89 -18.37 -6.64
N GLY A 69 18.81 -19.36 -7.53
CA GLY A 69 18.95 -20.76 -7.15
C GLY A 69 20.39 -21.04 -6.71
N ARG A 70 20.58 -21.26 -5.40
CA ARG A 70 21.67 -22.12 -4.92
C ARG A 70 21.13 -23.15 -3.92
N PRO A 71 21.33 -24.45 -4.18
CA PRO A 71 21.06 -25.49 -3.20
C PRO A 71 22.28 -25.62 -2.28
N GLU A 72 22.06 -25.48 -0.97
CA GLU A 72 22.83 -26.14 0.08
C GLU A 72 21.93 -26.47 1.28
#